data_AF-A0A5C7ZCH8-F1
#
_entry.id   AF-A0A5C7ZCH8-F1
#
_cell.length_a   1.000
_cell.length_b   1.000
_cell.length_c   1.000
_cell.angle_alpha   90.00
_cell.angle_beta   90.00
_cell.angle_gamma   90.00
#
_symmetry.space_group_name_H-M   'P 1'
#
loop_
_entity.id
_entity.type
_entity.pdbx_description
1 polymer ?
#
loop_
_entity_poly.entity_id
_entity_poly.type
_entity_poly.pdbx_seq_one_letter_code
_entity_poly.pdbx_strand_id
1 'polypeptide(L)'
;MKNILKISTLALLLFAGVSCENDDQTIATPSGGPELITPLDGSAYVLLPENATNEATTLVWNHADYDVQTEVNYDVEVALAGTDFTTIIPAGSTTSRFMVWTVEALNAVALEAGLIPYTAGDLDVRIKSSLGSNDDLPSYSNVITLTVTPYTTDLPKLAIPGNHQGWSDANNFESAPRIAASGFGQTDFEGYAWLDGEFKFLAPNGGTFAWGNTDYGDNGDFSGILAETGESNCTVIAGYYRVRANTGTLTYTTTAVSWGIIGSATPTGWDSDTDLTYNPTTKKLEIASIALVPGAFKFRGNNAWSNGFDLGTVNADGFLVDGGDLTFSGAAGNYKVILDLSNPRRYTYELIAL
;
A
#
# COMPACT_ATOMS: atom_id res chain seq x y z
N MET A 1 9.54 66.14 60.81
CA MET A 1 9.02 65.29 59.71
C MET A 1 9.92 65.35 58.46
N LYS A 2 11.21 64.96 58.56
CA LYS A 2 12.09 64.83 57.36
C LYS A 2 12.95 63.56 57.33
N ASN A 3 13.04 62.83 58.44
CA ASN A 3 13.90 61.63 58.55
C ASN A 3 13.12 60.32 58.76
N ILE A 4 11.79 60.36 58.87
CA ILE A 4 10.95 59.16 59.03
C ILE A 4 10.48 58.63 57.67
N LEU A 5 10.46 59.47 56.62
CA LEU A 5 10.03 59.06 55.28
C LEU A 5 11.11 58.34 54.45
N LYS A 6 12.39 58.37 54.87
CA LYS A 6 13.50 57.72 54.15
C LYS A 6 13.82 56.31 54.64
N ILE A 7 13.23 55.90 55.77
CA ILE A 7 13.45 54.57 56.37
C ILE A 7 12.32 53.59 55.94
N SER A 8 11.15 54.10 55.53
CA SER A 8 10.05 53.25 55.04
C SER A 8 10.23 52.70 53.62
N THR A 9 11.10 53.27 52.78
CA THR A 9 11.38 52.74 51.44
C THR A 9 12.48 51.68 51.40
N LEU A 10 13.26 51.52 52.48
CA LEU A 10 14.30 50.49 52.56
C LEU A 10 13.85 49.23 53.32
N ALA A 11 12.74 49.31 54.06
CA ALA A 11 12.14 48.15 54.73
C ALA A 11 11.14 47.36 53.85
N LEU A 12 10.71 47.93 52.71
CA LEU A 12 9.80 47.24 51.76
C LEU A 12 10.54 46.53 50.61
N LEU A 13 11.87 46.68 50.51
CA LEU A 13 12.71 45.98 49.54
C LEU A 13 13.39 44.72 50.10
N LEU A 14 13.15 44.35 51.36
CA LEU A 14 13.78 43.19 52.00
C LEU A 14 12.85 41.98 52.23
N PHE A 15 11.66 41.97 51.63
CA PHE A 15 10.74 40.82 51.67
C PHE A 15 10.47 40.16 50.31
N ALA A 16 11.21 40.54 49.25
CA ALA A 16 11.08 39.91 47.93
C ALA A 16 12.09 38.77 47.67
N GLY A 17 12.72 38.24 48.72
CA GLY A 17 13.82 37.27 48.64
C GLY A 17 13.51 35.86 49.15
N VAL A 18 12.25 35.52 49.40
CA VAL A 18 11.86 34.14 49.72
C VAL A 18 10.91 33.64 48.64
N SER A 19 11.45 33.45 47.43
CA SER A 19 10.98 32.39 46.55
C SER A 19 11.88 31.19 46.86
N CYS A 20 11.50 30.44 47.89
CA CYS A 20 11.76 29.01 47.89
C CYS A 20 10.49 28.38 47.31
N GLU A 21 10.47 28.22 45.99
CA GLU A 21 10.04 26.95 45.46
C GLU A 21 11.32 26.35 44.86
N ASN A 22 12.00 25.54 45.67
CA ASN A 22 12.60 24.36 45.06
C ASN A 22 11.38 23.63 44.50
N ASP A 23 11.08 23.85 43.23
CA ASP A 23 10.45 22.79 42.45
C ASP A 23 11.45 21.65 42.52
N ASP A 24 11.31 20.83 43.56
CA ASP A 24 11.88 19.50 43.64
C ASP A 24 11.15 18.75 42.51
N GLN A 25 11.58 19.00 41.27
CA GLN A 25 11.21 18.18 40.15
C GLN A 25 11.85 16.85 40.46
N THR A 26 11.08 15.96 41.06
CA THR A 26 11.40 14.54 41.13
C THR A 26 11.59 14.11 39.67
N ILE A 27 12.85 14.04 39.24
CA ILE A 27 13.20 13.42 37.97
C ILE A 27 12.84 11.97 38.18
N ALA A 28 11.72 11.55 37.57
CA ALA A 28 11.31 10.17 37.62
C ALA A 28 12.44 9.31 37.04
N THR A 29 12.78 8.22 37.69
CA THR A 29 13.76 7.27 37.18
C THR A 29 13.12 5.91 37.00
N PRO A 30 13.29 5.24 35.85
CA PRO A 30 12.81 3.87 35.70
C PRO A 30 13.53 2.97 36.72
N SER A 31 12.79 2.32 37.62
CA SER A 31 13.32 1.30 38.53
C SER A 31 13.21 -0.12 37.94
N GLY A 32 12.37 -0.30 36.90
CA GLY A 32 12.26 -1.52 36.11
C GLY A 32 11.36 -1.32 34.87
N GLY A 33 11.72 -1.95 33.75
CA GLY A 33 10.88 -1.92 32.54
C GLY A 33 9.68 -2.85 32.60
N PRO A 34 8.73 -2.72 31.66
CA PRO A 34 7.68 -3.72 31.50
C PRO A 34 8.30 -5.08 31.18
N GLU A 35 7.60 -6.17 31.44
CA GLU A 35 8.03 -7.52 31.02
C GLU A 35 6.96 -8.09 30.10
N LEU A 36 7.32 -8.37 28.85
CA LEU A 36 6.41 -8.93 27.86
C LEU A 36 6.28 -10.44 28.10
N ILE A 37 5.07 -10.87 28.47
CA ILE A 37 4.75 -12.21 28.94
C ILE A 37 4.12 -13.05 27.83
N THR A 38 3.17 -12.45 27.09
CA THR A 38 2.54 -13.09 25.95
C THR A 38 2.60 -12.18 24.73
N PRO A 39 2.68 -12.75 23.52
CA PRO A 39 2.97 -14.15 23.23
C PRO A 39 4.35 -14.62 23.72
N LEU A 40 4.56 -15.94 23.79
CA LEU A 40 5.86 -16.50 24.18
C LEU A 40 6.88 -16.30 23.07
N ASP A 41 8.15 -16.18 23.43
CA ASP A 41 9.25 -16.19 22.49
C ASP A 41 9.22 -17.44 21.58
N GLY A 42 9.39 -17.23 20.27
CA GLY A 42 9.28 -18.26 19.24
C GLY A 42 7.85 -18.64 18.85
N SER A 43 6.82 -17.92 19.29
CA SER A 43 5.43 -18.19 18.86
C SER A 43 5.28 -17.97 17.35
N ALA A 44 4.52 -18.85 16.69
CA ALA A 44 4.35 -18.84 15.24
C ALA A 44 2.90 -18.54 14.83
N TYR A 45 2.73 -17.69 13.80
CA TYR A 45 1.44 -17.27 13.26
C TYR A 45 1.41 -17.41 11.74
N VAL A 46 0.45 -18.18 11.22
CA VAL A 46 0.12 -18.20 9.79
C VAL A 46 -1.12 -17.36 9.59
N LEU A 47 -0.97 -16.22 8.92
CA LEU A 47 -2.03 -15.23 8.76
C LEU A 47 -2.80 -15.51 7.47
N LEU A 48 -4.13 -15.38 7.54
CA LEU A 48 -5.03 -15.65 6.43
C LEU A 48 -6.02 -14.50 6.25
N PRO A 49 -6.26 -14.02 5.02
CA PRO A 49 -7.13 -12.87 4.77
C PRO A 49 -8.58 -13.11 5.21
N GLU A 50 -9.08 -14.34 5.14
CA GLU A 50 -10.43 -14.70 5.62
C GLU A 50 -10.62 -14.52 7.13
N ASN A 51 -9.53 -14.41 7.89
CA ASN A 51 -9.53 -14.22 9.33
C ASN A 51 -9.13 -12.80 9.74
N ALA A 52 -9.08 -11.84 8.80
CA ALA A 52 -8.56 -10.49 9.01
C ALA A 52 -9.04 -9.81 10.32
N THR A 53 -10.34 -9.92 10.63
CA THR A 53 -10.94 -9.30 11.83
C THR A 53 -10.81 -10.13 13.10
N ASN A 54 -10.38 -11.39 13.00
CA ASN A 54 -10.20 -12.26 14.16
C ASN A 54 -8.98 -11.83 14.95
N GLU A 55 -8.98 -12.09 16.25
CA GLU A 55 -7.81 -11.94 17.10
C GLU A 55 -6.71 -12.92 16.66
N ALA A 56 -5.52 -12.40 16.37
CA ALA A 56 -4.33 -13.21 16.15
C ALA A 56 -3.63 -13.53 17.46
N THR A 57 -3.42 -12.51 18.30
CA THR A 57 -2.80 -12.64 19.61
C THR A 57 -3.12 -11.46 20.50
N THR A 58 -3.00 -11.66 21.81
CA THR A 58 -3.01 -10.60 22.79
C THR A 58 -1.61 -10.47 23.40
N LEU A 59 -0.99 -9.32 23.17
CA LEU A 59 0.22 -8.90 23.86
C LEU A 59 -0.15 -8.57 25.30
N VAL A 60 0.55 -9.16 26.29
CA VAL A 60 0.34 -8.87 27.71
C VAL A 60 1.69 -8.66 28.38
N TRP A 61 1.80 -7.58 29.16
CA TRP A 61 3.01 -7.25 29.90
C TRP A 61 2.76 -6.85 31.35
N ASN A 62 3.79 -6.97 32.19
CA ASN A 62 3.78 -6.41 33.54
C ASN A 62 3.95 -4.88 33.51
N HIS A 63 3.53 -4.21 34.58
CA HIS A 63 3.65 -2.76 34.68
C HIS A 63 5.12 -2.34 34.70
N ALA A 64 5.46 -1.26 34.01
CA ALA A 64 6.77 -0.61 34.16
C ALA A 64 6.84 0.08 35.53
N ASP A 65 7.94 -0.08 36.26
CA ASP A 65 8.10 0.49 37.59
C ASP A 65 8.77 1.87 37.50
N TYR A 66 8.05 2.87 37.99
CA TYR A 66 8.50 4.25 38.09
C TYR A 66 8.31 4.72 39.53
N ASP A 67 9.25 5.50 40.03
CA ASP A 67 9.25 6.09 41.38
C ASP A 67 8.16 7.17 41.60
N VAL A 68 7.35 7.45 40.58
CA VAL A 68 6.21 8.38 40.61
C VAL A 68 4.93 7.70 40.11
N GLN A 69 3.80 8.02 40.74
CA GLN A 69 2.50 7.46 40.39
C GLN A 69 1.80 8.29 39.30
N THR A 70 2.30 8.22 38.07
CA THR A 70 1.73 8.86 36.88
C THR A 70 1.23 7.82 35.87
N GLU A 71 0.33 8.22 34.96
CA GLU A 71 -0.10 7.33 33.87
C GLU A 71 1.09 6.97 32.99
N VAL A 72 1.23 5.66 32.73
CA VAL A 72 2.28 5.11 31.88
C VAL A 72 1.70 4.84 30.50
N ASN A 73 2.33 5.41 29.48
CA ASN A 73 2.06 5.08 28.10
C ASN A 73 2.93 3.90 27.67
N TYR A 74 2.37 3.02 26.86
CA TYR A 74 3.06 1.89 26.27
C TYR A 74 2.93 1.94 24.75
N ASP A 75 4.08 1.88 24.08
CA ASP A 75 4.18 1.71 22.63
C ASP A 75 4.69 0.30 22.33
N VAL A 76 4.03 -0.39 21.41
CA VAL A 76 4.53 -1.65 20.87
C VAL A 76 5.45 -1.33 19.71
N GLU A 77 6.71 -1.71 19.85
CA GLU A 77 7.73 -1.53 18.82
C GLU A 77 8.03 -2.89 18.19
N VAL A 78 8.06 -2.93 16.86
CA VAL A 78 8.37 -4.12 16.08
C VAL A 78 9.54 -3.83 15.14
N ALA A 79 10.40 -4.81 14.92
CA ALA A 79 11.44 -4.75 13.92
C ALA A 79 11.60 -6.11 13.24
N LEU A 80 12.21 -6.12 12.06
CA LEU A 80 12.69 -7.37 11.47
C LEU A 80 13.70 -8.02 12.44
N ALA A 81 13.59 -9.33 12.67
CA ALA A 81 14.40 -9.99 13.68
C ALA A 81 15.91 -9.84 13.45
N GLY A 82 16.66 -9.62 14.53
CA GLY A 82 18.11 -9.48 14.50
C GLY A 82 18.61 -8.15 13.94
N THR A 83 17.74 -7.14 13.77
CA THR A 83 18.13 -5.79 13.35
C THR A 83 18.35 -4.83 14.52
N ASP A 84 18.23 -5.31 15.76
CA ASP A 84 18.37 -4.53 17.00
C ASP A 84 17.51 -3.25 17.00
N PHE A 85 16.32 -3.30 16.39
CA PHE A 85 15.40 -2.16 16.27
C PHE A 85 16.04 -0.94 15.59
N THR A 86 16.95 -1.16 14.63
CA THR A 86 17.54 -0.08 13.82
C THR A 86 16.46 0.71 13.06
N THR A 87 15.45 -0.01 12.56
CA THR A 87 14.21 0.56 12.03
C THR A 87 13.06 0.08 12.91
N ILE A 88 12.31 1.00 13.48
CA ILE A 88 11.17 0.71 14.35
C ILE A 88 9.89 0.84 13.55
N ILE A 89 9.08 -0.21 13.54
CA ILE A 89 7.71 -0.22 13.04
C ILE A 89 6.77 -0.03 14.25
N PRO A 90 6.07 1.12 14.36
CA PRO A 90 5.09 1.33 15.40
C PRO A 90 3.91 0.38 15.21
N ALA A 91 3.58 -0.39 16.25
CA ALA A 91 2.56 -1.43 16.17
C ALA A 91 1.40 -1.22 17.18
N GLY A 92 1.24 0.03 17.61
CA GLY A 92 0.14 0.51 18.45
C GLY A 92 0.61 1.16 19.75
N SER A 93 -0.27 1.97 20.35
CA SER A 93 -0.04 2.63 21.64
C SER A 93 -1.23 2.44 22.57
N THR A 94 -1.00 2.31 23.87
CA THR A 94 -2.05 2.14 24.89
C THR A 94 -1.56 2.53 26.29
N THR A 95 -2.48 2.83 27.20
CA THR A 95 -2.19 2.93 28.65
C THR A 95 -2.54 1.64 29.40
N SER A 96 -3.16 0.68 28.70
CA SER A 96 -3.43 -0.66 29.24
C SER A 96 -2.17 -1.53 29.21
N ARG A 97 -2.14 -2.57 30.03
CA ARG A 97 -1.03 -3.56 30.06
C ARG A 97 -1.19 -4.70 29.05
N PHE A 98 -2.03 -4.48 28.06
CA PHE A 98 -2.29 -5.44 27.01
C PHE A 98 -2.68 -4.73 25.72
N MET A 99 -2.46 -5.40 24.60
CA MET A 99 -2.90 -4.98 23.29
C MET A 99 -3.36 -6.19 22.50
N VAL A 100 -4.56 -6.10 21.94
CA VAL A 100 -5.08 -7.12 21.04
C VAL A 100 -4.61 -6.78 19.64
N TRP A 101 -3.93 -7.71 18.97
CA TRP A 101 -3.69 -7.64 17.55
C TRP A 101 -4.66 -8.55 16.81
N THR A 102 -5.36 -7.97 15.84
CA THR A 102 -6.09 -8.76 14.85
C THR A 102 -5.12 -9.36 13.84
N VAL A 103 -5.59 -10.35 13.09
CA VAL A 103 -4.84 -10.93 11.96
C VAL A 103 -4.43 -9.85 10.95
N GLU A 104 -5.33 -8.91 10.64
CA GLU A 104 -5.05 -7.79 9.75
C GLU A 104 -3.95 -6.86 10.29
N ALA A 105 -4.02 -6.50 11.58
CA ALA A 105 -3.03 -5.61 12.19
C ALA A 105 -1.64 -6.25 12.21
N LEU A 106 -1.54 -7.51 12.62
CA LEU A 106 -0.27 -8.25 12.61
C LEU A 106 0.26 -8.44 11.18
N ASN A 107 -0.63 -8.65 10.19
CA ASN A 107 -0.23 -8.75 8.79
C ASN A 107 0.35 -7.44 8.27
N ALA A 108 -0.30 -6.30 8.56
CA ALA A 108 0.19 -4.99 8.15
C ALA A 108 1.58 -4.70 8.72
N VAL A 109 1.78 -4.93 10.03
CA VAL A 109 3.07 -4.76 10.70
C VAL A 109 4.14 -5.68 10.11
N ALA A 110 3.82 -6.94 9.83
CA ALA A 110 4.75 -7.89 9.23
C ALA A 110 5.21 -7.46 7.84
N LEU A 111 4.29 -6.98 6.99
CA LEU A 111 4.61 -6.49 5.66
C LEU A 111 5.43 -5.19 5.72
N GLU A 112 5.11 -4.28 6.63
CA GLU A 112 5.85 -3.02 6.82
C GLU A 112 7.28 -3.27 7.33
N ALA A 113 7.46 -4.27 8.20
CA ALA A 113 8.77 -4.73 8.65
C ALA A 113 9.59 -5.43 7.54
N GLY A 114 8.98 -5.71 6.39
CA GLY A 114 9.65 -6.28 5.21
C GLY A 114 9.55 -7.79 5.08
N LEU A 115 8.67 -8.47 5.82
CA LEU A 115 8.41 -9.89 5.58
C LEU A 115 7.74 -10.10 4.22
N ILE A 116 8.12 -11.20 3.57
CA ILE A 116 7.62 -11.58 2.25
C ILE A 116 6.33 -12.40 2.44
N PRO A 117 5.22 -12.05 1.75
CA PRO A 117 4.00 -12.85 1.79
C PRO A 117 4.23 -14.34 1.54
N TYR A 118 3.46 -15.17 2.24
CA TYR A 118 3.44 -16.64 2.13
C TYR A 118 4.73 -17.35 2.54
N THR A 119 5.72 -16.61 3.02
CA THR A 119 6.98 -17.13 3.54
C THR A 119 7.06 -16.81 5.03
N ALA A 120 7.42 -17.79 5.85
CA ALA A 120 7.67 -17.56 7.26
C ALA A 120 8.91 -16.66 7.43
N GLY A 121 8.79 -15.64 8.26
CA GLY A 121 9.91 -14.81 8.68
C GLY A 121 9.72 -14.30 10.09
N ASP A 122 10.79 -13.77 10.67
CA ASP A 122 10.84 -13.48 12.11
C ASP A 122 10.77 -11.97 12.38
N LEU A 123 9.99 -11.59 13.41
CA LEU A 123 9.83 -10.24 13.91
C LEU A 123 10.25 -10.16 15.37
N ASP A 124 11.09 -9.20 15.73
CA ASP A 124 11.37 -8.88 17.12
C ASP A 124 10.36 -7.85 17.64
N VAL A 125 9.80 -8.12 18.82
CA VAL A 125 8.77 -7.30 19.47
C VAL A 125 9.24 -6.87 20.85
N ARG A 126 9.08 -5.59 21.18
CA ARG A 126 9.29 -5.07 22.53
C ARG A 126 8.25 -4.01 22.88
N ILE A 127 8.09 -3.78 24.18
CA ILE A 127 7.24 -2.72 24.72
C ILE A 127 8.14 -1.59 25.21
N LYS A 128 7.93 -0.39 24.66
CA LYS A 128 8.49 0.86 25.18
C LYS A 128 7.47 1.47 26.14
N SER A 129 7.89 1.86 27.33
CA SER A 129 7.07 2.60 28.28
C SER A 129 7.59 4.02 28.47
N SER A 130 6.70 4.97 28.71
CA SER A 130 7.02 6.38 29.00
C SER A 130 6.01 6.99 29.98
N LEU A 131 6.35 8.11 30.61
CA LEU A 131 5.49 8.79 31.60
C LEU A 131 4.84 10.05 31.02
N GLY A 132 3.50 10.11 31.07
CA GLY A 132 2.75 11.26 30.56
C GLY A 132 3.12 11.60 29.11
N SER A 133 3.36 12.87 28.78
CA SER A 133 3.81 13.28 27.43
C SER A 133 5.33 13.29 27.26
N ASN A 134 6.09 12.85 28.27
CA ASN A 134 7.55 12.89 28.26
C ASN A 134 8.10 11.58 27.69
N ASP A 135 8.53 11.63 26.43
CA ASP A 135 9.30 10.56 25.78
C ASP A 135 10.74 10.43 26.30
N ASP A 136 11.20 11.38 27.13
CA ASP A 136 12.62 11.56 27.49
C ASP A 136 13.18 10.52 28.48
N LEU A 137 12.35 9.61 29.00
CA LEU A 137 12.77 8.56 29.96
C LEU A 137 12.14 7.20 29.62
N PRO A 138 12.47 6.61 28.46
CA PRO A 138 11.87 5.35 28.07
C PRO A 138 12.44 4.19 28.91
N SER A 139 11.58 3.22 29.20
CA SER A 139 11.99 1.92 29.71
C SER A 139 11.41 0.80 28.85
N TYR A 140 12.23 -0.20 28.53
CA TYR A 140 11.92 -1.24 27.56
C TYR A 140 11.72 -2.60 28.22
N SER A 141 10.89 -3.43 27.59
CA SER A 141 10.77 -4.85 27.96
C SER A 141 11.91 -5.72 27.46
N ASN A 142 11.89 -6.99 27.88
CA ASN A 142 12.51 -8.06 27.09
C ASN A 142 11.98 -8.05 25.65
N VAL A 143 12.82 -8.53 24.74
CA VAL A 143 12.46 -8.77 23.35
C VAL A 143 11.96 -10.21 23.23
N ILE A 144 10.89 -10.41 22.47
CA ILE A 144 10.47 -11.73 21.99
C ILE A 144 10.55 -11.75 20.46
N THR A 145 10.83 -12.91 19.90
CA THR A 145 10.80 -13.12 18.45
C THR A 145 9.54 -13.91 18.06
N LEU A 146 8.80 -13.40 17.09
CA LEU A 146 7.62 -14.05 16.51
C LEU A 146 7.90 -14.52 15.09
N THR A 147 7.59 -15.77 14.79
CA THR A 147 7.62 -16.27 13.41
C THR A 147 6.27 -16.02 12.75
N VAL A 148 6.22 -15.18 11.73
CA VAL A 148 4.98 -14.80 11.05
C VAL A 148 5.06 -15.18 9.57
N THR A 149 4.01 -15.82 9.08
CA THR A 149 3.77 -16.03 7.64
C THR A 149 2.64 -15.09 7.22
N PRO A 150 2.95 -13.89 6.68
CA PRO A 150 1.93 -12.93 6.26
C PRO A 150 1.25 -13.33 4.94
N TYR A 151 0.11 -12.73 4.63
CA TYR A 151 -0.55 -12.80 3.33
C TYR A 151 -0.42 -11.46 2.58
N THR A 152 -0.53 -11.50 1.25
CA THR A 152 -0.48 -10.27 0.44
C THR A 152 -1.76 -9.46 0.55
N THR A 153 -1.64 -8.13 0.67
CA THR A 153 -2.76 -7.20 0.52
C THR A 153 -3.05 -6.84 -0.93
N ASP A 154 -2.22 -7.32 -1.88
CA ASP A 154 -2.51 -7.20 -3.30
C ASP A 154 -3.73 -8.04 -3.69
N LEU A 155 -4.53 -7.52 -4.60
CA LEU A 155 -5.62 -8.28 -5.21
C LEU A 155 -5.09 -9.57 -5.85
N PRO A 156 -5.85 -10.68 -5.80
CA PRO A 156 -5.52 -11.88 -6.54
C PRO A 156 -5.29 -11.55 -8.02
N LYS A 157 -4.21 -12.08 -8.61
CA LYS A 157 -3.81 -11.78 -9.98
C LYS A 157 -3.69 -13.07 -10.80
N LEU A 158 -3.92 -12.96 -12.11
CA LEU A 158 -3.43 -13.90 -13.11
C LEU A 158 -2.31 -13.22 -13.92
N ALA A 159 -1.29 -13.98 -14.29
CA ALA A 159 -0.33 -13.56 -15.30
C ALA A 159 -0.84 -13.91 -16.70
N ILE A 160 -0.43 -13.11 -17.69
CA ILE A 160 -0.74 -13.37 -19.10
C ILE A 160 0.57 -13.69 -19.85
N PRO A 161 1.14 -14.90 -19.73
CA PRO A 161 2.30 -15.28 -20.54
C PRO A 161 1.91 -15.45 -22.02
N GLY A 162 2.82 -15.13 -22.95
CA GLY A 162 2.54 -15.20 -24.37
C GLY A 162 3.66 -14.66 -25.27
N ASN A 163 3.33 -14.54 -26.56
CA ASN A 163 4.21 -14.04 -27.61
C ASN A 163 4.84 -12.66 -27.27
N HIS A 164 4.09 -11.79 -26.60
CA HIS A 164 4.44 -10.39 -26.35
C HIS A 164 5.63 -10.21 -25.40
N GLN A 165 5.99 -11.28 -24.70
CA GLN A 165 7.19 -11.37 -23.89
C GLN A 165 8.13 -12.51 -24.37
N GLY A 166 7.74 -13.23 -25.42
CA GLY A 166 8.49 -14.32 -26.04
C GLY A 166 8.40 -15.66 -25.30
N TRP A 167 7.34 -15.90 -24.52
CA TRP A 167 7.21 -17.06 -23.63
C TRP A 167 8.40 -17.25 -22.66
N SER A 168 9.19 -16.19 -22.45
CA SER A 168 10.34 -16.16 -21.58
C SER A 168 9.93 -16.07 -20.10
N ASP A 169 10.80 -16.56 -19.22
CA ASP A 169 10.60 -16.63 -17.76
C ASP A 169 9.57 -17.68 -17.28
N ALA A 170 9.74 -18.94 -17.68
CA ALA A 170 8.91 -20.06 -17.20
C ALA A 170 8.92 -20.27 -15.67
N ASN A 171 9.87 -19.65 -14.95
CA ASN A 171 10.05 -19.84 -13.52
C ASN A 171 9.25 -18.84 -12.67
N ASN A 172 8.88 -17.66 -13.17
CA ASN A 172 8.01 -16.73 -12.44
C ASN A 172 7.22 -15.73 -13.31
N PHE A 173 7.35 -15.77 -14.64
CA PHE A 173 6.72 -14.86 -15.60
C PHE A 173 6.64 -13.41 -15.12
N GLU A 174 7.71 -12.89 -14.52
CA GLU A 174 7.71 -11.58 -13.87
C GLU A 174 7.43 -10.46 -14.88
N SER A 175 7.92 -10.64 -16.11
CA SER A 175 7.74 -9.68 -17.20
C SER A 175 6.33 -9.67 -17.80
N ALA A 176 5.53 -10.73 -17.59
CA ALA A 176 4.21 -10.88 -18.18
C ALA A 176 3.21 -9.84 -17.61
N PRO A 177 2.28 -9.31 -18.41
CA PRO A 177 1.19 -8.48 -17.89
C PRO A 177 0.38 -9.22 -16.82
N ARG A 178 -0.23 -8.47 -15.90
CA ARG A 178 -1.11 -8.99 -14.85
C ARG A 178 -2.53 -8.48 -15.03
N ILE A 179 -3.51 -9.32 -14.70
CA ILE A 179 -4.91 -8.92 -14.49
C ILE A 179 -5.31 -9.27 -13.06
N ALA A 180 -6.19 -8.47 -12.44
CA ALA A 180 -6.55 -8.64 -11.04
C ALA A 180 -8.05 -8.83 -10.84
N ALA A 181 -8.41 -9.71 -9.89
CA ALA A 181 -9.79 -9.90 -9.44
C ALA A 181 -10.34 -8.61 -8.82
N SER A 182 -11.66 -8.47 -8.73
CA SER A 182 -12.29 -7.30 -8.08
C SER A 182 -12.06 -7.22 -6.58
N GLY A 183 -11.71 -8.35 -5.95
CA GLY A 183 -11.46 -8.47 -4.53
C GLY A 183 -10.89 -9.84 -4.17
N PHE A 184 -10.54 -10.01 -2.89
CA PHE A 184 -10.16 -11.32 -2.37
C PHE A 184 -11.31 -12.33 -2.51
N GLY A 185 -10.96 -13.56 -2.90
CA GLY A 185 -11.93 -14.64 -3.13
C GLY A 185 -12.78 -14.48 -4.40
N GLN A 186 -12.61 -13.40 -5.16
CA GLN A 186 -13.29 -13.19 -6.43
C GLN A 186 -12.52 -13.81 -7.59
N THR A 187 -13.26 -14.18 -8.63
CA THR A 187 -12.71 -14.85 -9.83
C THR A 187 -12.77 -13.98 -11.08
N ASP A 188 -13.20 -12.71 -10.98
CA ASP A 188 -13.42 -11.79 -12.09
C ASP A 188 -12.19 -10.89 -12.36
N PHE A 189 -11.18 -11.51 -12.99
CA PHE A 189 -9.92 -10.84 -13.27
C PHE A 189 -10.04 -9.87 -14.45
N GLU A 190 -9.48 -8.66 -14.28
CA GLU A 190 -9.43 -7.63 -15.31
C GLU A 190 -8.11 -6.86 -15.28
N GLY A 191 -7.64 -6.43 -16.45
CA GLY A 191 -6.57 -5.46 -16.60
C GLY A 191 -6.35 -5.05 -18.05
N TYR A 192 -5.26 -4.33 -18.29
CA TYR A 192 -4.85 -3.91 -19.63
C TYR A 192 -3.50 -4.50 -20.00
N ALA A 193 -3.36 -4.91 -21.25
CA ALA A 193 -2.13 -5.50 -21.75
C ALA A 193 -1.92 -5.19 -23.23
N TRP A 194 -0.66 -5.02 -23.62
CA TRP A 194 -0.27 -5.16 -25.01
C TRP A 194 -0.01 -6.64 -25.31
N LEU A 195 -0.61 -7.17 -26.38
CA LEU A 195 -0.56 -8.58 -26.76
C LEU A 195 -0.32 -8.71 -28.28
N ASP A 196 0.35 -9.77 -28.73
CA ASP A 196 0.65 -10.05 -30.15
C ASP A 196 0.64 -11.55 -30.53
N GLY A 197 -0.56 -12.09 -30.70
CA GLY A 197 -0.74 -13.49 -31.05
C GLY A 197 -1.11 -14.30 -29.82
N GLU A 198 -0.38 -15.40 -29.59
CA GLU A 198 -0.77 -16.40 -28.61
C GLU A 198 -0.44 -15.99 -27.16
N PHE A 199 -1.33 -16.34 -26.24
CA PHE A 199 -1.14 -16.17 -24.80
C PHE A 199 -1.98 -17.18 -23.99
N LYS A 200 -1.68 -17.30 -22.69
CA LYS A 200 -2.49 -18.05 -21.70
C LYS A 200 -2.77 -17.17 -20.48
N PHE A 201 -3.60 -17.66 -19.57
CA PHE A 201 -3.74 -17.12 -18.22
C PHE A 201 -3.11 -18.08 -17.21
N LEU A 202 -2.30 -17.57 -16.31
CA LEU A 202 -1.56 -18.39 -15.36
C LEU A 202 -1.86 -17.95 -13.92
N ALA A 203 -2.33 -18.88 -13.10
CA ALA A 203 -2.55 -18.64 -11.68
C ALA A 203 -1.24 -18.76 -10.88
N PRO A 204 -1.08 -17.97 -9.80
CA PRO A 204 0.07 -18.09 -8.94
C PRO A 204 -0.08 -19.30 -7.99
N ASN A 205 1.06 -19.83 -7.55
CA ASN A 205 1.14 -20.73 -6.41
C ASN A 205 2.21 -20.19 -5.46
N GLY A 206 1.85 -19.95 -4.19
CA GLY A 206 2.74 -19.28 -3.23
C GLY A 206 3.29 -17.93 -3.73
N GLY A 207 2.51 -17.19 -4.52
CA GLY A 207 2.92 -15.92 -5.14
C GLY A 207 3.75 -16.04 -6.43
N THR A 208 4.21 -17.24 -6.78
CA THR A 208 5.01 -17.49 -7.99
C THR A 208 4.13 -17.83 -9.18
N PHE A 209 4.36 -17.21 -10.34
CA PHE A 209 3.66 -17.51 -11.59
C PHE A 209 4.54 -18.37 -12.50
N ALA A 210 4.49 -19.70 -12.35
CA ALA A 210 5.35 -20.62 -13.09
C ALA A 210 4.54 -21.71 -13.81
N TRP A 211 5.09 -22.28 -14.87
CA TRP A 211 4.52 -23.49 -15.45
C TRP A 211 4.49 -24.64 -14.45
N GLY A 212 3.43 -25.44 -14.50
CA GLY A 212 3.12 -26.45 -13.49
C GLY A 212 2.11 -25.96 -12.44
N ASN A 213 1.86 -24.66 -12.35
CA ASN A 213 0.66 -24.13 -11.70
C ASN A 213 -0.55 -24.28 -12.61
N THR A 214 -1.75 -24.06 -12.05
CA THR A 214 -2.99 -23.98 -12.83
C THR A 214 -2.89 -22.87 -13.88
N ASP A 215 -3.15 -23.23 -15.13
CA ASP A 215 -3.24 -22.32 -16.25
C ASP A 215 -4.51 -22.57 -17.06
N TYR A 216 -4.93 -21.53 -17.77
CA TYR A 216 -6.13 -21.53 -18.59
C TYR A 216 -5.77 -21.07 -20.00
N GLY A 217 -6.37 -21.74 -20.97
CA GLY A 217 -6.37 -21.36 -22.36
C GLY A 217 -7.79 -21.34 -22.92
N ASP A 218 -7.91 -21.17 -24.22
CA ASP A 218 -9.18 -21.31 -24.93
C ASP A 218 -9.58 -22.79 -25.01
N ASN A 219 -10.88 -23.09 -25.05
CA ASN A 219 -11.37 -24.46 -25.22
C ASN A 219 -11.16 -25.05 -26.63
N GLY A 220 -10.57 -24.29 -27.55
CA GLY A 220 -10.24 -24.69 -28.93
C GLY A 220 -11.24 -24.22 -29.98
N ASP A 221 -12.36 -23.61 -29.59
CA ASP A 221 -13.35 -23.04 -30.52
C ASP A 221 -13.28 -21.51 -30.66
N PHE A 222 -12.46 -20.85 -29.85
CA PHE A 222 -12.23 -19.40 -29.85
C PHE A 222 -13.51 -18.56 -29.61
N SER A 223 -14.49 -19.12 -28.89
CA SER A 223 -15.72 -18.42 -28.51
C SER A 223 -15.62 -17.60 -27.21
N GLY A 224 -14.43 -17.51 -26.62
CA GLY A 224 -14.22 -16.82 -25.34
C GLY A 224 -14.48 -17.72 -24.12
N ILE A 225 -14.42 -19.05 -24.29
CA ILE A 225 -14.57 -20.02 -23.21
C ILE A 225 -13.18 -20.50 -22.78
N LEU A 226 -12.93 -20.46 -21.46
CA LEU A 226 -11.70 -20.97 -20.88
C LEU A 226 -11.78 -22.48 -20.66
N ALA A 227 -10.67 -23.17 -20.87
CA ALA A 227 -10.43 -24.52 -20.43
C ALA A 227 -9.16 -24.56 -19.57
N GLU A 228 -9.19 -25.38 -18.51
CA GLU A 228 -8.04 -25.63 -17.63
C GLU A 228 -7.22 -26.84 -18.10
N THR A 229 -7.83 -27.76 -18.86
CA THR A 229 -7.17 -28.96 -19.37
C THR A 229 -7.55 -29.23 -20.81
N GLY A 230 -6.58 -29.63 -21.64
CA GLY A 230 -6.82 -29.89 -23.07
C GLY A 230 -7.08 -28.61 -23.87
N GLU A 231 -6.69 -27.48 -23.29
CA GLU A 231 -6.82 -26.13 -23.78
C GLU A 231 -5.89 -25.84 -24.97
N SER A 232 -6.32 -24.88 -25.79
CA SER A 232 -5.49 -24.22 -26.80
C SER A 232 -5.02 -22.87 -26.26
N ASN A 233 -3.92 -22.34 -26.80
CA ASN A 233 -3.54 -20.96 -26.50
C ASN A 233 -4.65 -20.00 -26.97
N CYS A 234 -4.96 -18.98 -26.17
CA CYS A 234 -5.78 -17.87 -26.63
C CYS A 234 -5.01 -17.09 -27.71
N THR A 235 -5.71 -16.33 -28.56
CA THR A 235 -5.06 -15.59 -29.66
C THR A 235 -5.68 -14.22 -29.88
N VAL A 236 -4.85 -13.23 -30.22
CA VAL A 236 -5.25 -11.87 -30.62
C VAL A 236 -4.33 -11.34 -31.72
N ILE A 237 -4.80 -10.32 -32.44
CA ILE A 237 -3.93 -9.50 -33.30
C ILE A 237 -3.05 -8.61 -32.42
N ALA A 238 -1.90 -8.17 -32.91
CA ALA A 238 -1.05 -7.23 -32.20
C ALA A 238 -1.81 -5.94 -31.84
N GLY A 239 -1.85 -5.58 -30.56
CA GLY A 239 -2.57 -4.40 -30.09
C GLY A 239 -2.62 -4.26 -28.58
N TYR A 240 -3.26 -3.18 -28.12
CA TYR A 240 -3.53 -2.93 -26.71
C TYR A 240 -4.97 -3.34 -26.38
N TYR A 241 -5.17 -4.08 -25.30
CA TYR A 241 -6.43 -4.74 -24.97
C TYR A 241 -6.83 -4.49 -23.53
N ARG A 242 -8.14 -4.35 -23.29
CA ARG A 242 -8.73 -4.73 -22.01
C ARG A 242 -8.91 -6.24 -22.02
N VAL A 243 -8.30 -6.91 -21.06
CA VAL A 243 -8.35 -8.36 -20.92
C VAL A 243 -9.19 -8.68 -19.69
N ARG A 244 -10.17 -9.58 -19.85
CA ARG A 244 -10.97 -10.12 -18.75
C ARG A 244 -10.93 -11.63 -18.78
N ALA A 245 -10.80 -12.25 -17.61
CA ALA A 245 -10.93 -13.69 -17.42
C ALA A 245 -11.74 -13.96 -16.16
N ASN A 246 -12.71 -14.85 -16.25
CA ASN A 246 -13.46 -15.34 -15.10
C ASN A 246 -13.21 -16.84 -14.92
N THR A 247 -12.46 -17.21 -13.88
CA THR A 247 -12.10 -18.61 -13.61
C THR A 247 -13.23 -19.41 -12.95
N GLY A 248 -14.27 -18.73 -12.44
CA GLY A 248 -15.46 -19.37 -11.89
C GLY A 248 -16.50 -19.73 -12.96
N THR A 249 -16.71 -18.84 -13.94
CA THR A 249 -17.62 -19.08 -15.08
C THR A 249 -16.90 -19.63 -16.31
N LEU A 250 -15.57 -19.72 -16.27
CA LEU A 250 -14.70 -20.18 -17.36
C LEU A 250 -14.92 -19.41 -18.66
N THR A 251 -14.84 -18.08 -18.59
CA THR A 251 -14.97 -17.19 -19.75
C THR A 251 -13.83 -16.18 -19.81
N TYR A 252 -13.50 -15.72 -21.02
CA TYR A 252 -12.56 -14.61 -21.20
C TYR A 252 -12.98 -13.71 -22.36
N THR A 253 -12.50 -12.47 -22.33
CA THR A 253 -12.66 -11.53 -23.46
C THR A 253 -11.41 -10.69 -23.62
N THR A 254 -11.10 -10.34 -24.87
CA THR A 254 -10.05 -9.39 -25.24
C THR A 254 -10.67 -8.29 -26.10
N THR A 255 -10.83 -7.10 -25.51
CA THR A 255 -11.40 -5.94 -26.22
C THR A 255 -10.29 -4.98 -26.59
N ALA A 256 -10.05 -4.80 -27.90
CA ALA A 256 -9.05 -3.87 -28.38
C ALA A 256 -9.40 -2.42 -27.96
N VAL A 257 -8.40 -1.67 -27.53
CA VAL A 257 -8.55 -0.31 -27.05
C VAL A 257 -7.37 0.57 -27.44
N SER A 258 -7.63 1.68 -28.11
CA SER A 258 -6.71 2.82 -28.18
C SER A 258 -7.04 3.82 -27.08
N TRP A 259 -6.07 4.55 -26.56
CA TRP A 259 -6.30 5.57 -25.52
C TRP A 259 -5.93 6.95 -26.02
N GLY A 260 -6.78 7.92 -25.71
CA GLY A 260 -6.61 9.34 -26.01
C GLY A 260 -6.74 10.19 -24.75
N ILE A 261 -6.13 11.39 -24.74
CA ILE A 261 -6.44 12.46 -23.78
C ILE A 261 -7.34 13.51 -24.46
N ILE A 262 -8.38 13.96 -23.75
CA ILE A 262 -9.36 14.93 -24.26
C ILE A 262 -9.78 15.88 -23.13
N GLY A 263 -10.14 17.11 -23.48
CA GLY A 263 -10.81 18.05 -22.60
C GLY A 263 -10.38 19.49 -22.82
N SER A 264 -11.04 20.43 -22.13
CA SER A 264 -10.69 21.86 -22.21
C SER A 264 -9.22 22.20 -21.91
N ALA A 265 -8.49 21.30 -21.22
CA ALA A 265 -7.06 21.46 -20.99
C ALA A 265 -6.17 21.09 -22.20
N THR A 266 -6.71 20.40 -23.21
CA THR A 266 -5.96 19.90 -24.37
C THR A 266 -6.17 20.79 -25.61
N PRO A 267 -5.31 20.69 -26.65
CA PRO A 267 -5.36 21.60 -27.82
C PRO A 267 -6.67 21.58 -28.61
N THR A 268 -7.39 20.46 -28.56
CA THR A 268 -8.62 20.20 -29.32
C THR A 268 -9.88 20.30 -28.45
N GLY A 269 -9.74 20.69 -27.18
CA GLY A 269 -10.88 20.78 -26.27
C GLY A 269 -11.64 19.45 -26.15
N TRP A 270 -12.96 19.53 -26.25
CA TRP A 270 -13.85 18.36 -26.23
C TRP A 270 -14.22 17.84 -27.64
N ASP A 271 -13.60 18.37 -28.70
CA ASP A 271 -13.94 18.04 -30.09
C ASP A 271 -13.25 16.76 -30.58
N SER A 272 -11.99 16.54 -30.21
CA SER A 272 -11.24 15.33 -30.56
C SER A 272 -10.17 14.98 -29.54
N ASP A 273 -9.77 13.71 -29.51
CA ASP A 273 -8.73 13.21 -28.60
C ASP A 273 -7.35 13.46 -29.20
N THR A 274 -6.34 13.54 -28.34
CA THR A 274 -4.93 13.36 -28.73
C THR A 274 -4.51 11.94 -28.34
N ASP A 275 -4.17 11.11 -29.32
CA ASP A 275 -3.85 9.70 -29.11
C ASP A 275 -2.55 9.50 -28.31
N LEU A 276 -2.60 8.59 -27.34
CA LEU A 276 -1.41 8.07 -26.65
C LEU A 276 -0.84 6.88 -27.42
N THR A 277 0.49 6.73 -27.36
CA THR A 277 1.20 5.60 -27.98
C THR A 277 1.78 4.69 -26.90
N TYR A 278 1.57 3.37 -27.03
CA TYR A 278 2.16 2.40 -26.11
C TYR A 278 3.68 2.31 -26.31
N ASN A 279 4.42 2.42 -25.22
CA ASN A 279 5.86 2.25 -25.17
C ASN A 279 6.20 0.88 -24.57
N PRO A 280 6.73 -0.08 -25.35
CA PRO A 280 7.01 -1.43 -24.86
C PRO A 280 8.16 -1.50 -23.85
N THR A 281 9.02 -0.48 -23.80
CA THR A 281 10.12 -0.42 -22.82
C THR A 281 9.61 -0.02 -21.43
N THR A 282 8.75 1.00 -21.36
CA THR A 282 8.18 1.47 -20.08
C THR A 282 6.90 0.73 -19.71
N LYS A 283 6.27 0.04 -20.67
CA LYS A 283 4.94 -0.59 -20.58
C LYS A 283 3.81 0.41 -20.32
N LYS A 284 4.00 1.68 -20.70
CA LYS A 284 3.03 2.78 -20.49
C LYS A 284 2.51 3.35 -21.81
N LEU A 285 1.39 4.04 -21.75
CA LEU A 285 0.85 4.84 -22.85
C LEU A 285 1.35 6.27 -22.70
N GLU A 286 1.93 6.85 -23.75
CA GLU A 286 2.66 8.12 -23.65
C GLU A 286 2.33 9.09 -24.78
N ILE A 287 2.35 10.39 -24.47
CA ILE A 287 2.52 11.49 -25.44
C ILE A 287 3.78 12.22 -25.06
N ALA A 288 4.74 12.32 -25.99
CA ALA A 288 6.04 12.93 -25.72
C ALA A 288 5.95 14.43 -25.42
N SER A 289 5.04 15.16 -26.07
CA SER A 289 4.79 16.59 -25.87
C SER A 289 3.39 16.96 -26.35
N ILE A 290 2.57 17.54 -25.47
CA ILE A 290 1.27 18.15 -25.78
C ILE A 290 1.17 19.52 -25.10
N ALA A 291 0.58 20.50 -25.78
CA ALA A 291 0.30 21.79 -25.17
C ALA A 291 -0.91 21.68 -24.23
N LEU A 292 -0.71 21.91 -22.94
CA LEU A 292 -1.77 21.95 -21.94
C LEU A 292 -2.01 23.38 -21.46
N VAL A 293 -3.26 23.66 -21.09
CA VAL A 293 -3.70 24.88 -20.41
C VAL A 293 -4.56 24.50 -19.19
N PRO A 294 -4.66 25.34 -18.15
CA PRO A 294 -5.54 25.05 -17.02
C PRO A 294 -6.97 24.70 -17.48
N GLY A 295 -7.51 23.57 -17.02
CA GLY A 295 -8.83 23.11 -17.46
C GLY A 295 -9.13 21.65 -17.12
N ALA A 296 -10.34 21.22 -17.46
CA ALA A 296 -10.79 19.84 -17.30
C ALA A 296 -10.24 18.92 -18.41
N PHE A 297 -9.97 17.66 -18.09
CA PHE A 297 -9.57 16.61 -19.03
C PHE A 297 -9.94 15.20 -18.54
N LYS A 298 -9.85 14.20 -19.43
CA LYS A 298 -9.99 12.77 -19.12
C LYS A 298 -9.18 11.94 -20.12
N PHE A 299 -9.00 10.65 -19.81
CA PHE A 299 -8.53 9.66 -20.78
C PHE A 299 -9.69 8.85 -21.31
N ARG A 300 -9.75 8.66 -22.63
CA ARG A 300 -10.87 8.00 -23.29
C ARG A 300 -10.39 6.91 -24.22
N GLY A 301 -11.09 5.78 -24.23
CA GLY A 301 -10.81 4.67 -25.12
C GLY A 301 -11.54 4.79 -26.45
N ASN A 302 -10.86 4.44 -27.54
CA ASN A 302 -11.44 4.29 -28.89
C ASN A 302 -12.15 5.54 -29.44
N ASN A 303 -11.76 6.74 -29.00
CA ASN A 303 -12.38 8.01 -29.41
C ASN A 303 -13.91 8.05 -29.26
N ALA A 304 -14.45 7.28 -28.31
CA ALA A 304 -15.88 7.04 -28.19
C ALA A 304 -16.40 7.34 -26.79
N TRP A 305 -17.60 7.90 -26.72
CA TRP A 305 -18.30 8.19 -25.48
C TRP A 305 -19.06 6.95 -24.98
N SER A 306 -19.18 6.80 -23.66
CA SER A 306 -20.06 5.80 -23.01
C SER A 306 -19.81 4.35 -23.43
N ASN A 307 -18.57 3.99 -23.80
CA ASN A 307 -18.18 2.64 -24.21
C ASN A 307 -17.52 1.82 -23.09
N GLY A 308 -17.49 2.34 -21.85
CA GLY A 308 -16.82 1.72 -20.72
C GLY A 308 -15.30 1.90 -20.68
N PHE A 309 -14.76 2.86 -21.44
CA PHE A 309 -13.36 3.31 -21.43
C PHE A 309 -13.29 4.83 -21.24
N ASP A 310 -13.53 5.31 -20.03
CA ASP A 310 -13.51 6.74 -19.71
C ASP A 310 -12.91 6.92 -18.33
N LEU A 311 -11.61 7.20 -18.24
CA LEU A 311 -10.88 7.42 -16.98
C LEU A 311 -10.75 8.93 -16.72
N GLY A 312 -11.62 9.46 -15.87
CA GLY A 312 -11.68 10.89 -15.55
C GLY A 312 -11.79 11.18 -14.05
N THR A 313 -11.68 10.17 -13.18
CA THR A 313 -11.80 10.33 -11.73
C THR A 313 -10.64 9.64 -11.03
N VAL A 314 -10.26 10.16 -9.86
CA VAL A 314 -9.34 9.50 -8.93
C VAL A 314 -10.13 9.07 -7.70
N ASN A 315 -10.00 7.80 -7.30
CA ASN A 315 -10.65 7.27 -6.10
C ASN A 315 -9.92 7.70 -4.81
N ALA A 316 -10.44 7.30 -3.65
CA ALA A 316 -9.84 7.64 -2.35
C ALA A 316 -8.39 7.14 -2.18
N ASP A 317 -8.02 6.07 -2.89
CA ASP A 317 -6.68 5.46 -2.85
C ASP A 317 -5.70 6.08 -3.86
N GLY A 318 -6.12 7.11 -4.60
CA GLY A 318 -5.25 7.79 -5.56
C GLY A 318 -5.17 7.15 -6.95
N PHE A 319 -6.05 6.18 -7.27
CA PHE A 319 -6.04 5.50 -8.58
C PHE A 319 -7.13 6.02 -9.51
N LEU A 320 -6.83 6.01 -10.81
CA LEU A 320 -7.77 6.34 -11.87
C LEU A 320 -8.90 5.31 -11.93
N VAL A 321 -10.13 5.82 -11.99
CA VAL A 321 -11.37 5.05 -12.13
C VAL A 321 -12.27 5.67 -13.20
N ASP A 322 -13.28 4.90 -13.61
CA ASP A 322 -14.18 5.31 -14.67
C ASP A 322 -15.04 6.53 -14.29
N GLY A 323 -15.35 7.37 -15.28
CA GLY A 323 -16.24 8.52 -15.19
C GLY A 323 -15.58 9.81 -14.71
N GLY A 324 -16.36 10.90 -14.67
CA GLY A 324 -15.94 12.23 -14.21
C GLY A 324 -14.93 12.92 -15.14
N ASP A 325 -14.40 14.06 -14.69
CA ASP A 325 -13.34 14.81 -15.37
C ASP A 325 -12.25 15.18 -14.36
N LEU A 326 -10.99 14.97 -14.73
CA LEU A 326 -9.82 15.44 -14.00
C LEU A 326 -9.63 16.93 -14.27
N THR A 327 -8.89 17.62 -13.40
CA THR A 327 -8.54 19.03 -13.60
C THR A 327 -7.03 19.20 -13.65
N PHE A 328 -6.54 19.76 -14.75
CA PHE A 328 -5.17 20.23 -14.85
C PHE A 328 -5.09 21.66 -14.34
N SER A 329 -4.34 21.86 -13.25
CA SER A 329 -4.16 23.16 -12.58
C SER A 329 -2.76 23.76 -12.79
N GLY A 330 -1.94 23.14 -13.65
CA GLY A 330 -0.59 23.60 -13.94
C GLY A 330 -0.55 24.82 -14.86
N ALA A 331 0.62 25.44 -15.01
CA ALA A 331 0.80 26.54 -15.96
C ALA A 331 0.60 26.07 -17.41
N ALA A 332 0.16 26.97 -18.29
CA ALA A 332 0.10 26.66 -19.70
C ALA A 332 1.50 26.38 -20.25
N GLY A 333 1.67 25.30 -21.01
CA GLY A 333 2.98 24.86 -21.50
C GLY A 333 2.93 23.50 -22.19
N ASN A 334 4.09 23.01 -22.62
CA ASN A 334 4.21 21.66 -23.16
C ASN A 334 4.48 20.66 -22.03
N TYR A 335 3.79 19.53 -22.08
CA TYR A 335 3.89 18.46 -21.10
C TYR A 335 4.07 17.11 -21.79
N LYS A 336 4.87 16.23 -21.18
CA LYS A 336 4.79 14.80 -21.43
C LYS A 336 3.60 14.24 -20.66
N VAL A 337 2.78 13.43 -21.32
CA VAL A 337 1.66 12.69 -20.70
C VAL A 337 2.05 11.24 -20.59
N ILE A 338 1.80 10.65 -19.43
CA ILE A 338 1.97 9.22 -19.19
C ILE A 338 0.67 8.69 -18.58
N LEU A 339 0.11 7.65 -19.17
CA LEU A 339 -0.98 6.85 -18.61
C LEU A 339 -0.44 5.45 -18.33
N ASP A 340 -0.48 5.04 -17.06
CA ASP A 340 0.03 3.77 -16.60
C ASP A 340 -1.13 2.84 -16.21
N LEU A 341 -1.40 1.89 -17.10
CA LEU A 341 -2.42 0.85 -16.91
C LEU A 341 -1.79 -0.52 -16.61
N SER A 342 -0.47 -0.58 -16.37
CA SER A 342 0.27 -1.84 -16.19
C SER A 342 0.00 -2.53 -14.84
N ASN A 343 -0.53 -1.76 -13.87
CA ASN A 343 -0.97 -2.27 -12.58
C ASN A 343 -2.50 -2.42 -12.57
N PRO A 344 -3.05 -3.63 -12.74
CA PRO A 344 -4.50 -3.84 -12.87
C PRO A 344 -5.25 -3.29 -11.64
N ARG A 345 -6.30 -2.50 -11.91
CA ARG A 345 -7.13 -1.79 -10.91
C ARG A 345 -6.41 -0.74 -10.05
N ARG A 346 -5.14 -0.43 -10.34
CA ARG A 346 -4.32 0.60 -9.67
C ARG A 346 -3.71 1.53 -10.71
N TYR A 347 -4.57 2.07 -11.57
CA TYR A 347 -4.18 2.89 -12.72
C TYR A 347 -3.77 4.29 -12.30
N THR A 348 -2.77 4.86 -12.97
CA THR A 348 -2.25 6.19 -12.64
C THR A 348 -1.92 6.98 -13.89
N TYR A 349 -1.70 8.29 -13.74
CA TYR A 349 -1.19 9.14 -14.81
C TYR A 349 -0.21 10.17 -14.28
N GLU A 350 0.64 10.69 -15.17
CA GLU A 350 1.57 11.77 -14.88
C GLU A 350 1.52 12.82 -15.99
N LEU A 351 1.62 14.09 -15.61
CA LEU A 351 1.78 15.23 -16.51
C LEU A 351 3.08 15.96 -16.13
N ILE A 352 4.11 15.83 -16.97
CA ILE A 352 5.46 16.31 -16.66
C ILE A 352 5.79 17.49 -17.57
N ALA A 353 6.09 18.66 -17.00
CA ALA A 353 6.46 19.86 -17.78
C ALA A 353 7.77 19.63 -18.56
N LEU A 354 7.86 20.18 -19.77
CA LEU A 354 9.00 20.04 -20.69
C LEU A 354 9.85 21.31 -20.83
#